data_AF-A0A124GIF1-F1
#
_entry.id   AF-A0A124GIF1-F1
#
_cell.length_a   1.000
_cell.length_b   1.000
_cell.length_c   1.000
_cell.angle_alpha   90.00
_cell.angle_beta   90.00
_cell.angle_gamma   90.00
#
_symmetry.space_group_name_H-M   'P 1'
#
loop_
_entity.id
_entity.type
_entity.pdbx_description
1 polymer ?
#
loop_
_entity_poly.entity_id
_entity_poly.type
_entity_poly.pdbx_seq_one_letter_code
_entity_poly.pdbx_strand_id
1 'polypeptide(L)' 'MIQLPASYQEYLADKSESFVNTVRPILMQSAADKLHGVRVLYNPGPTGHQAHLDDTIPFGTVVEDID' A
#
# COMPACT_ATOMS: atom_id res chain seq x y z
N MET A 1 2.30 -18.60 -2.61
CA MET A 1 2.45 -17.28 -1.95
C MET A 1 2.84 -16.29 -3.03
N ILE A 2 2.16 -15.15 -3.12
CA ILE A 2 2.50 -14.09 -4.08
C ILE A 2 3.61 -13.26 -3.46
N GLN A 3 4.73 -13.13 -4.16
CA GLN A 3 5.83 -12.28 -3.73
C GLN A 3 5.52 -10.83 -4.13
N LEU A 4 5.75 -9.88 -3.23
CA LEU A 4 5.58 -8.46 -3.54
C LEU A 4 6.66 -8.01 -4.55
N PRO A 5 6.32 -7.13 -5.51
CA PRO A 5 7.30 -6.51 -6.38
C PRO A 5 8.34 -5.72 -5.57
N ALA A 6 9.52 -5.50 -6.17
CA ALA A 6 10.62 -4.80 -5.51
C ALA A 6 10.21 -3.40 -5.01
N SER A 7 9.44 -2.65 -5.80
CA SER A 7 8.98 -1.31 -5.44
C SER A 7 8.13 -1.29 -4.16
N TYR A 8 7.29 -2.30 -3.94
CA TYR A 8 6.50 -2.40 -2.71
C TYR A 8 7.36 -2.82 -1.52
N GLN A 9 8.39 -3.65 -1.74
CA GLN A 9 9.32 -4.01 -0.66
C GLN A 9 10.18 -2.82 -0.23
N GLU A 10 10.65 -2.02 -1.19
CA GLU A 10 11.39 -0.78 -0.94
C GLU A 10 10.53 0.23 -0.18
N TYR A 11 9.27 0.42 -0.59
CA TYR A 11 8.32 1.29 0.11
C TYR A 11 8.04 0.87 1.56
N LEU A 12 8.10 -0.43 1.87
CA LEU A 12 7.87 -0.95 3.22
C LEU A 12 9.14 -0.95 4.09
N ALA A 13 10.33 -0.74 3.52
CA ALA A 13 11.59 -0.98 4.21
C ALA A 13 11.86 -0.02 5.39
N ASP A 14 11.30 1.19 5.34
CA ASP A 14 11.45 2.23 6.37
C ASP A 14 10.19 2.42 7.24
N LYS A 15 9.15 1.62 7.01
CA LYS A 15 7.85 1.75 7.67
C LYS A 15 7.77 0.91 8.94
N SER A 16 6.92 1.32 9.89
CA SER A 16 6.70 0.58 11.13
C SER A 16 5.95 -0.73 10.89
N GLU A 17 6.16 -1.73 11.74
CA GLU A 17 5.50 -3.04 11.61
C GLU A 17 3.96 -2.93 11.62
N SER A 18 3.40 -2.04 12.45
CA SER A 18 1.96 -1.79 12.50
C SER A 18 1.44 -1.25 11.16
N PHE A 19 2.18 -0.35 10.54
CA PHE A 19 1.86 0.16 9.21
C PHE A 19 1.95 -0.94 8.16
N VAL A 20 3.06 -1.68 8.14
CA VAL A 20 3.28 -2.79 7.20
C VAL A 20 2.13 -3.81 7.28
N ASN A 21 1.70 -4.19 8.48
CA ASN A 21 0.61 -5.13 8.68
C ASN A 21 -0.74 -4.60 8.16
N THR A 22 -0.94 -3.28 8.19
CA THR A 22 -2.15 -2.62 7.68
C THR A 22 -2.17 -2.60 6.15
N VAL A 23 -1.03 -2.29 5.52
CA VAL A 23 -0.97 -2.03 4.06
C VAL A 23 -0.64 -3.30 3.26
N ARG A 24 0.05 -4.28 3.86
CA ARG A 24 0.48 -5.53 3.20
C ARG A 24 -0.67 -6.30 2.51
N PRO A 25 -1.87 -6.47 3.10
CA PRO A 25 -2.97 -7.17 2.42
C PRO A 25 -3.35 -6.51 1.09
N ILE A 26 -3.34 -5.18 1.04
CA ILE A 26 -3.68 -4.39 -0.15
C ILE A 26 -2.57 -4.47 -1.20
N LEU A 27 -1.30 -4.42 -0.79
CA LEU A 27 -0.16 -4.61 -1.70
C LEU A 27 -0.15 -6.02 -2.29
N MET A 28 -0.55 -7.04 -1.52
CA MET A 28 -0.69 -8.40 -2.01
C MET A 28 -1.83 -8.52 -3.02
N GLN A 29 -2.96 -7.85 -2.80
CA GLN A 29 -4.06 -7.79 -3.74
C GLN A 29 -3.62 -7.10 -5.04
N SER A 30 -2.98 -5.93 -4.94
CA SER A 30 -2.41 -5.21 -6.08
C SER A 30 -1.44 -6.10 -6.88
N ALA A 31 -0.58 -6.87 -6.20
CA ALA A 31 0.37 -7.79 -6.82
C ALA A 31 -0.29 -9.02 -7.46
N ALA A 32 -1.45 -9.45 -6.95
CA ALA A 32 -2.23 -10.52 -7.54
C ALA A 32 -2.89 -10.07 -8.85
N ASP A 33 -3.51 -8.89 -8.82
CA ASP A 33 -4.29 -8.36 -9.94
C ASP A 33 -3.37 -7.77 -11.02
N LYS A 34 -2.25 -7.16 -10.62
CA LYS A 34 -1.27 -6.47 -11.50
C LYS A 34 -1.89 -5.36 -12.36
N LEU A 35 -3.00 -4.79 -11.91
CA LEU A 35 -3.75 -3.74 -12.62
C LEU A 35 -3.52 -2.36 -12.02
N HIS A 36 -3.66 -2.26 -10.70
CA HIS A 36 -3.76 -0.99 -9.99
C HIS A 36 -2.71 -0.87 -8.89
N GLY A 37 -2.26 0.35 -8.63
CA GLY A 37 -1.39 0.68 -7.52
C GLY A 37 -2.16 0.82 -6.21
N VAL A 38 -1.49 1.36 -5.19
CA VAL A 38 -2.05 1.51 -3.85
C VAL A 38 -2.02 2.97 -3.43
N ARG A 39 -3.15 3.47 -2.92
CA ARG A 39 -3.19 4.75 -2.22
C ARG A 39 -3.23 4.49 -0.72
N VAL A 40 -2.37 5.17 0.01
CA VAL A 40 -2.38 5.20 1.48
C VAL A 40 -2.85 6.57 1.92
N LEU A 41 -3.88 6.59 2.76
CA LEU A 41 -4.44 7.80 3.36
C LEU A 41 -4.13 7.80 4.85
N TYR A 42 -3.78 8.97 5.39
CA TYR A 42 -3.77 9.18 6.83
C TYR A 42 -5.05 9.89 7.26
N ASN A 43 -5.91 9.17 8.00
CA ASN A 43 -7.13 9.75 8.55
C ASN A 43 -6.89 10.17 10.00
N PRO A 44 -6.81 11.48 10.31
CA PRO A 44 -6.69 11.96 11.68
C PRO A 44 -7.96 11.57 12.46
N GLY A 45 -7.84 10.51 13.26
CA GLY A 45 -8.96 9.87 13.92
C GLY A 45 -8.61 8.47 14.44
N PRO A 46 -9.58 7.72 14.99
CA PRO A 46 -9.34 6.41 15.61
C PRO A 46 -8.90 5.34 14.61
N THR A 47 -9.09 5.56 13.31
CA THR A 47 -8.79 4.61 12.23
C THR A 47 -7.34 4.67 11.72
N GLY A 48 -6.63 5.78 11.93
CA GLY A 48 -5.22 5.93 11.53
C GLY A 48 -4.97 5.78 10.02
N HIS A 49 -3.95 5.02 9.65
CA HIS A 49 -3.58 4.76 8.25
C HIS A 49 -4.56 3.78 7.59
N GLN A 50 -4.94 4.08 6.36
CA GLN A 50 -5.77 3.20 5.53
C GLN A 50 -5.14 3.04 4.16
N ALA A 51 -5.25 1.85 3.58
CA ALA A 51 -4.77 1.57 2.23
C ALA A 51 -5.89 0.96 1.38
N HIS A 52 -5.92 1.31 0.10
CA HIS A 52 -6.85 0.74 -0.87
C HIS A 52 -6.20 0.70 -2.26
N LEU A 53 -6.73 -0.14 -3.13
CA LEU A 53 -6.38 -0.11 -4.56
C LEU A 53 -6.98 1.15 -5.18
N ASP A 54 -6.19 1.80 -6.02
CA ASP A 54 -6.61 3.00 -6.74
C ASP A 54 -6.34 2.80 -8.23
N ASP A 55 -7.40 2.89 -9.03
CA ASP A 55 -7.34 2.66 -10.48
C ASP A 55 -6.65 3.79 -11.26
N THR A 56 -6.46 4.95 -10.62
CA THR A 56 -5.70 6.08 -11.15
C THR A 56 -4.20 5.92 -10.94
N ILE A 57 -3.77 4.98 -10.07
CA ILE A 57 -2.36 4.71 -9.76
C ILE A 57 -1.92 3.48 -10.55
N PRO A 58 -0.81 3.54 -11.31
CA PRO A 58 -0.30 2.37 -12.02
C PRO A 58 0.23 1.31 -11.05
N PHE A 59 0.05 0.03 -11.41
CA PHE A 59 0.60 -1.09 -10.67
C PHE A 59 2.10 -0.91 -10.36
N GLY A 60 2.52 -1.28 -9.15
CA GLY A 60 3.88 -1.13 -8.68
C GLY A 60 4.17 0.23 -8.04
N THR A 61 3.17 1.12 -7.98
CA THR A 61 3.30 2.44 -7.36
C THR A 61 2.45 2.53 -6.10
N VAL A 62 3.00 3.19 -5.08
CA VAL A 62 2.27 3.57 -3.87
C VAL A 62 2.29 5.09 -3.76
N VAL A 63 1.12 5.69 -3.52
CA VAL A 63 1.00 7.13 -3.26
C VAL A 63 0.49 7.30 -1.84
N GLU A 64 1.23 8.06 -1.04
CA GLU A 64 0.82 8.47 0.30
C GLU A 64 0.16 9.85 0.19
N ASP A 65 -1.09 9.93 0.63
CA ASP A 65 -1.89 11.13 0.69
C ASP A 65 -1.99 11.51 2.18
N ILE A 66 -1.00 12.30 2.59
CA ILE A 66 -0.76 12.77 3.95
C ILE A 66 -0.86 14.28 3.86
N ASP A 67 -1.93 14.85 4.42
CA ASP A 67 -2.10 16.31 4.59
C ASP A 67 -1.17 16.82 5.70
#